data_AF-A0A9E3B6J6-F1
#
_entry.id   AF-A0A9E3B6J6-F1
#
_cell.length_a   1.000
_cell.length_b   1.000
_cell.length_c   1.000
_cell.angle_alpha   90.00
_cell.angle_beta   90.00
_cell.angle_gamma   90.00
#
_symmetry.space_group_name_H-M   'P 1'
#
loop_
_entity.id
_entity.type
_entity.pdbx_description
1 polymer ?
#
loop_
_entity_poly.entity_id
_entity_poly.type
_entity_poly.pdbx_seq_one_letter_code
_entity_poly.pdbx_strand_id
1 'polypeptide(L)' 'MSALHPMQRQLRAIDPVRRTGRVRKIMSSAIEADGPNVPLGTLCNVERRGGEAWFGAEVVHVDRESVILSPF' A
#
# COMPACT_ATOMS: atom_id res chain seq x y z
N MET A 1 12.22 -31.24 -18.27
CA MET A 1 11.39 -30.13 -17.72
C MET A 1 12.15 -28.84 -17.98
N SER A 2 11.69 -27.99 -18.89
CA SER A 2 12.43 -26.76 -19.24
C SER A 2 12.37 -25.78 -18.08
N ALA A 3 13.52 -25.22 -17.68
CA ALA A 3 13.58 -24.20 -16.65
C ALA A 3 12.83 -22.94 -17.13
N LEU A 4 11.90 -22.44 -16.32
CA LEU A 4 11.14 -21.22 -16.63
C LEU A 4 12.07 -20.01 -16.63
N HIS A 5 11.87 -19.11 -17.59
CA HIS A 5 12.57 -17.83 -17.65
C HIS A 5 12.31 -17.01 -16.36
N PRO A 6 13.28 -16.25 -15.81
CA PRO A 6 13.10 -15.50 -14.56
C PRO A 6 11.83 -14.64 -14.48
N MET A 7 11.51 -13.91 -15.55
CA MET A 7 10.27 -13.11 -15.66
C MET A 7 9.00 -13.94 -15.45
N GLN A 8 8.93 -15.14 -16.04
CA GLN A 8 7.76 -16.02 -15.91
C GLN A 8 7.57 -16.53 -14.48
N ARG A 9 8.66 -16.69 -13.73
CA ARG A 9 8.58 -17.04 -12.30
C ARG A 9 8.04 -15.87 -11.48
N GLN A 10 8.47 -14.65 -11.75
CA GLN A 10 7.97 -13.46 -11.06
C GLN A 10 6.49 -13.20 -11.34
N LEU A 11 6.05 -13.34 -12.59
CA LEU A 11 4.62 -13.22 -12.97
C LEU A 11 3.72 -14.27 -12.31
N ARG A 12 4.27 -15.41 -11.87
CA ARG A 12 3.52 -16.42 -11.11
C ARG A 12 3.52 -16.17 -9.61
N ALA A 13 4.40 -15.29 -9.11
CA ALA A 13 4.58 -14.99 -7.70
C ALA A 13 3.88 -13.68 -7.27
N ILE A 14 3.33 -12.91 -8.21
CA ILE A 14 2.55 -11.71 -7.92
C ILE A 14 1.24 -12.07 -7.22
N ASP A 15 0.89 -11.33 -6.17
CA ASP A 15 -0.46 -11.28 -5.62
C ASP A 15 -1.34 -10.41 -6.54
N PRO A 16 -2.32 -10.98 -7.26
CA PRO A 16 -3.16 -10.21 -8.18
C PRO A 16 -4.23 -9.39 -7.45
N VAL A 17 -4.37 -9.55 -6.13
CA VAL A 17 -5.38 -8.85 -5.35
C VAL A 17 -4.85 -7.51 -4.85
N ARG A 18 -5.52 -6.42 -5.24
CA ARG A 18 -5.23 -5.09 -4.71
C ARG A 18 -5.93 -4.92 -3.36
N ARG A 19 -5.16 -4.63 -2.31
CA ARG A 19 -5.69 -4.22 -1.00
C ARG A 19 -5.78 -2.70 -0.95
N THR A 20 -6.93 -2.18 -0.54
CA THR A 20 -7.18 -0.74 -0.48
C THR A 20 -7.75 -0.37 0.88
N GLY A 21 -7.45 0.85 1.32
CA GLY A 21 -8.13 1.52 2.42
C GLY A 21 -8.58 2.91 2.01
N ARG A 22 -9.24 3.62 2.92
CA ARG A 22 -9.65 5.01 2.78
C ARG A 22 -8.92 5.87 3.80
N VAL A 23 -8.36 6.96 3.30
CA VAL A 23 -7.84 8.04 4.15
C VAL A 23 -9.00 8.58 4.99
N ARG A 24 -8.84 8.55 6.32
CA ARG A 24 -9.79 9.11 7.29
C ARG A 24 -9.40 10.52 7.70
N LYS A 25 -8.11 10.78 7.88
CA LYS A 25 -7.60 12.06 8.38
C LYS A 25 -6.20 12.36 7.86
N ILE A 26 -5.97 13.59 7.42
CA ILE A 26 -4.64 14.12 7.07
C ILE A 26 -4.17 14.98 8.24
N MET A 27 -2.97 14.68 8.75
CA MET A 27 -2.28 15.43 9.81
C MET A 27 -1.02 16.07 9.22
N SER A 28 -0.32 16.91 9.99
CA SER A 28 0.82 17.67 9.48
C SER A 28 1.96 16.82 8.91
N SER A 29 2.21 15.64 9.49
CA SER A 29 3.32 14.74 9.11
C SER A 29 2.89 13.30 8.87
N ALA A 30 1.59 13.01 8.96
CA ALA A 30 1.08 11.65 8.91
C ALA A 30 -0.35 11.61 8.36
N ILE A 31 -0.77 10.43 7.91
CA ILE A 31 -2.11 10.16 7.41
C ILE A 31 -2.69 8.98 8.17
N GLU A 32 -3.91 9.12 8.66
CA GLU A 32 -4.67 8.01 9.23
C GLU A 32 -5.61 7.44 8.17
N ALA A 33 -5.62 6.11 8.03
CA ALA A 33 -6.52 5.39 7.13
C ALA A 33 -7.17 4.18 7.84
N ASP A 34 -8.27 3.68 7.30
CA ASP A 34 -8.93 2.44 7.78
C ASP A 34 -8.23 1.14 7.37
N GLY A 35 -7.12 1.26 6.63
CA GLY A 35 -6.35 0.16 6.09
C GLY A 35 -5.49 0.61 4.90
N PRO A 36 -4.99 -0.35 4.10
CA PRO A 36 -5.22 -1.78 4.25
C PRO A 36 -4.51 -2.35 5.48
N ASN A 37 -5.04 -3.43 6.10
CA ASN A 37 -4.36 -4.17 7.16
C ASN A 37 -3.16 -4.93 6.57
N VAL A 38 -2.04 -4.23 6.48
CA VAL A 38 -0.77 -4.71 5.95
C VAL A 38 0.33 -4.54 7.01
N PRO A 39 1.45 -5.26 6.90
CA PRO A 39 2.55 -5.14 7.86
C PRO A 39 3.15 -3.72 7.91
N LEU A 40 3.79 -3.41 9.04
CA LEU A 40 4.67 -2.24 9.17
C LEU A 40 5.73 -2.25 8.06
N GLY A 41 6.07 -1.07 7.56
CA GLY A 41 7.02 -0.88 6.46
C GLY A 41 6.45 -1.15 5.06
N THR A 42 5.18 -1.53 4.95
CA THR A 42 4.55 -1.69 3.64
C THR A 42 4.43 -0.33 2.95
N LEU A 43 4.90 -0.25 1.71
CA LEU A 43 4.74 0.92 0.86
C LEU A 43 3.31 0.95 0.28
N CYS A 44 2.71 2.12 0.36
CA CYS A 44 1.35 2.39 -0.09
C CYS A 44 1.36 3.59 -1.05
N ASN A 45 0.44 3.59 -2.01
CA ASN A 45 0.15 4.75 -2.83
C ASN A 45 -1.14 5.40 -2.32
N VAL A 46 -1.07 6.69 -1.99
CA VAL A 46 -2.25 7.47 -1.61
C VAL A 46 -2.75 8.18 -2.86
N GLU A 47 -3.90 7.72 -3.37
CA GLU A 47 -4.49 8.24 -4.60
C GLU A 47 -5.46 9.41 -4.29
N ARG A 48 -5.40 10.48 -5.09
CA ARG A 48 -6.41 11.54 -5.05
C ARG A 48 -7.68 11.04 -5.72
N ARG A 49 -8.86 11.45 -5.22
CA ARG A 49 -10.14 11.23 -5.91
C ARG A 49 -10.04 11.75 -7.35
N GLY A 50 -10.26 10.88 -8.32
CA GLY A 50 -10.09 11.16 -9.76
C GLY A 50 -8.85 10.53 -10.39
N GLY A 51 -7.94 9.93 -9.60
CA GLY A 51 -6.91 9.00 -10.09
C GLY A 51 -5.70 9.61 -10.79
N GLU A 52 -5.72 10.89 -11.13
CA GLU A 52 -4.63 11.52 -11.90
C GLU A 52 -3.36 11.79 -11.08
N ALA A 53 -3.43 11.78 -9.74
CA ALA A 53 -2.30 12.03 -8.87
C ALA A 53 -2.27 11.08 -7.68
N TRP A 54 -1.07 10.60 -7.34
CA TRP A 54 -0.79 9.81 -6.16
C TRP A 54 0.58 10.18 -5.60
N PHE A 55 0.79 9.89 -4.32
CA PHE A 55 2.09 10.00 -3.66
C PHE A 55 2.38 8.75 -2.83
N GLY A 56 3.65 8.54 -2.52
CA GLY A 56 4.11 7.39 -1.74
C GLY A 56 3.94 7.63 -0.24
N ALA A 57 3.63 6.57 0.48
CA ALA A 57 3.66 6.58 1.93
C ALA A 57 4.04 5.20 2.49
N GLU A 58 4.59 5.18 3.69
CA GLU A 58 4.97 3.95 4.39
C GLU A 58 4.06 3.73 5.60
N VAL A 59 3.64 2.49 5.85
CA VAL A 59 2.90 2.13 7.07
C VAL A 59 3.84 2.15 8.27
N VAL A 60 3.68 3.14 9.15
CA VAL A 60 4.53 3.35 10.34
C VAL A 60 3.85 2.94 11.65
N HIS A 61 2.54 2.72 11.64
CA HIS A 61 1.79 2.18 12.76
C HIS A 61 0.57 1.39 12.27
N VAL A 62 0.23 0.32 12.98
CA VAL A 62 -0.96 -0.52 12.72
C VAL A 62 -1.69 -0.73 14.04
N ASP A 63 -2.97 -0.41 14.05
CA ASP A 63 -3.93 -0.74 15.10
C ASP A 63 -5.06 -1.61 14.52
N ARG A 64 -5.98 -2.10 15.35
CA ARG A 64 -7.06 -3.01 14.96
C ARG A 64 -7.97 -2.44 13.87
N GLU A 65 -8.19 -1.13 13.89
CA GLU A 65 -9.15 -0.44 13.01
C GLU A 65 -8.52 0.63 12.13
N SER A 66 -7.22 0.90 12.26
CA SER A 66 -6.53 1.97 11.54
C SER A 66 -5.06 1.66 11.26
N VAL A 67 -4.53 2.36 10.26
CA VAL A 67 -3.10 2.45 9.99
C VAL A 67 -2.67 3.90 9.94
N ILE A 68 -1.44 4.17 10.39
CA ILE A 68 -0.80 5.47 10.24
C ILE A 68 0.27 5.37 9.16
N LEU A 69 0.22 6.30 8.21
CA LEU A 69 1.13 6.39 7.08
C LEU A 69 2.05 7.61 7.22
N SER A 70 3.32 7.44 6.87
CA SER A 70 4.29 8.54 6.71
C SER A 70 4.48 8.85 5.22
N PRO A 71 4.12 10.05 4.74
CA PRO A 71 4.30 10.45 3.33
C PRO A 71 5.77 10.72 2.96
N PHE A 72 6.12 10.50 1.69
CA PHE A 72 7.42 10.88 1.10
C PHE A 72 7.30 11.24 -0.39
#